data_AF-F9VMH3-F1
#
_entry.id   AF-F9VMH3-F1
#
_cell.length_a   1.000
_cell.length_b   1.000
_cell.length_c   1.000
_cell.angle_alpha   90.00
_cell.angle_beta   90.00
_cell.angle_gamma   90.00
#
_symmetry.space_group_name_H-M   'P 1'
#
loop_
_entity.id
_entity.type
_entity.pdbx_description
1 polymer ?
#
loop_
_entity_poly.entity_id
_entity_poly.type
_entity_poly.pdbx_seq_one_letter_code
_entity_poly.pdbx_strand_id
1 'polypeptide(L)'
;MKIVTLKIKDEYYELAEQMVKKGIAKSTDEAFNLILSYGVSKAREELKKKKIKELTERWLREGLPSNLPTSEDLLRERGLC
;
A
#
# COMPACT_ATOMS: atom_id res chain seq x y z
N MET A 1 11.67 13.46 2.59
CA MET A 1 11.13 13.29 1.22
C MET A 1 12.26 12.88 0.30
N LYS A 2 12.02 12.01 -0.68
CA LYS A 2 13.00 11.71 -1.74
C LYS A 2 12.61 12.49 -2.99
N ILE A 3 13.59 13.04 -3.70
CA ILE A 3 13.38 13.73 -4.97
C ILE A 3 13.51 12.70 -6.09
N VAL A 4 12.51 12.65 -6.96
CA VAL A 4 12.47 11.76 -8.11
C VAL A 4 12.03 12.54 -9.35
N THR A 5 12.55 12.18 -10.52
CA THR A 5 12.08 12.71 -11.79
C THR A 5 11.07 11.74 -12.40
N LEU A 6 9.88 12.22 -12.73
CA LEU A 6 8.80 11.43 -13.31
C LEU A 6 8.47 11.96 -14.70
N LYS A 7 8.36 11.05 -15.68
CA LYS A 7 7.71 11.37 -16.95
C LYS A 7 6.21 11.23 -16.77
N ILE A 8 5.49 12.28 -17.08
CA ILE A 8 4.04 12.37 -16.94
C ILE A 8 3.45 12.91 -18.24
N LYS A 9 2.16 12.63 -18.44
CA LYS A 9 1.42 13.20 -19.56
C LYS A 9 1.09 14.67 -19.27
N ASP A 10 0.95 15.44 -20.34
CA ASP A 10 0.62 16.87 -20.27
C ASP A 10 -0.70 17.09 -19.50
N GLU A 11 -1.71 16.23 -19.72
CA GLU A 11 -3.00 16.28 -19.01
C GLU A 11 -2.86 16.26 -17.48
N TYR A 12 -1.86 15.54 -16.93
CA TYR A 12 -1.62 15.49 -15.49
C TYR A 12 -0.87 16.70 -14.98
N TYR A 13 0.00 17.27 -15.82
CA TYR A 13 0.71 18.49 -15.50
C TYR A 13 -0.23 19.69 -15.45
N GLU A 14 -1.11 19.82 -16.44
CA GLU A 14 -2.14 20.87 -16.47
C GLU A 14 -3.06 20.81 -15.25
N LEU A 15 -3.45 19.59 -14.83
CA LEU A 15 -4.23 19.41 -13.60
C LEU A 15 -3.47 19.92 -12.37
N ALA A 16 -2.18 19.59 -12.24
CA ALA A 16 -1.36 20.06 -11.14
C ALA A 16 -1.22 21.59 -11.13
N GLU A 17 -1.04 22.22 -12.30
CA GLU A 17 -1.05 23.68 -12.42
C GLU A 17 -2.37 24.30 -12.00
N GLN A 18 -3.50 23.71 -12.41
CA GLN A 18 -4.82 24.21 -12.02
C GLN A 18 -5.03 24.11 -10.50
N MET A 19 -4.52 23.06 -9.85
CA MET A 19 -4.56 22.94 -8.39
C MET A 19 -3.79 24.08 -7.71
N VAL A 20 -2.62 24.46 -8.25
CA VAL A 20 -1.85 25.61 -7.75
C VAL A 20 -2.60 26.92 -7.98
N LYS A 21 -3.12 27.15 -9.19
CA LYS A 21 -3.89 28.35 -9.55
C LYS A 21 -5.13 28.55 -8.67
N LYS A 22 -5.78 27.47 -8.26
CA LYS A 22 -6.95 27.49 -7.36
C LYS A 22 -6.60 27.55 -5.87
N GLY A 23 -5.31 27.59 -5.52
CA GLY A 23 -4.84 27.62 -4.13
C GLY A 23 -5.03 26.31 -3.37
N ILE A 24 -5.28 25.20 -4.07
CA ILE A 24 -5.41 23.86 -3.49
C ILE A 24 -4.03 23.34 -3.05
N ALA A 25 -2.98 23.72 -3.79
CA ALA A 25 -1.59 23.42 -3.49
C ALA A 25 -0.74 24.69 -3.60
N LYS A 26 0.36 24.77 -2.84
CA LYS A 26 1.30 25.90 -2.86
C LYS A 26 2.31 25.80 -4.01
N SER A 27 2.55 24.59 -4.51
CA SER A 27 3.47 24.33 -5.63
C SER A 27 3.02 23.12 -6.46
N THR A 28 3.59 23.00 -7.66
CA THR A 28 3.31 21.86 -8.55
C THR A 28 3.73 20.54 -7.92
N ASP A 29 4.84 20.52 -7.18
CA ASP A 29 5.31 19.34 -6.44
C ASP A 29 4.32 18.92 -5.35
N GLU A 30 3.77 19.89 -4.60
CA GLU A 30 2.74 19.61 -3.61
C GLU A 30 1.46 19.09 -4.27
N ALA A 31 1.06 19.67 -5.41
CA ALA A 31 -0.08 19.18 -6.18
C ALA A 31 0.12 17.72 -6.64
N PHE A 32 1.30 17.38 -7.16
CA PHE A 32 1.60 15.99 -7.53
C PHE A 32 1.61 15.04 -6.35
N ASN A 33 2.16 15.47 -5.21
CA ASN A 33 2.13 14.65 -4.00
C ASN A 33 0.69 14.39 -3.53
N LEU A 34 -0.19 15.38 -3.61
CA LEU A 34 -1.62 15.21 -3.33
C LEU A 34 -2.26 14.22 -4.31
N ILE A 35 -2.06 14.39 -5.62
CA ILE A 35 -2.57 13.48 -6.66
C ILE A 35 -2.11 12.04 -6.40
N LEU A 36 -0.81 11.85 -6.15
CA LEU A 36 -0.24 10.54 -5.84
C LEU A 36 -0.83 9.95 -4.56
N SER A 37 -1.03 10.77 -3.52
CA SER A 37 -1.59 10.30 -2.24
C SER A 37 -2.97 9.66 -2.42
N TYR A 38 -3.81 10.21 -3.29
CA TYR A 38 -5.12 9.62 -3.64
C TYR A 38 -4.96 8.25 -4.32
N GLY A 39 -3.94 8.08 -5.17
CA GLY A 39 -3.65 6.81 -5.84
C GLY A 39 -2.98 5.75 -4.95
N VAL A 40 -2.24 6.16 -3.92
CA VAL A 40 -1.45 5.25 -3.06
C VAL A 40 -2.34 4.22 -2.36
N SER A 41 -3.55 4.59 -1.94
CA SER A 41 -4.46 3.64 -1.27
C SER A 41 -4.75 2.42 -2.17
N LYS A 42 -5.14 2.68 -3.42
CA LYS A 42 -5.44 1.63 -4.39
C LYS A 42 -4.22 0.79 -4.74
N ALA A 43 -3.05 1.42 -4.88
CA ALA A 43 -1.79 0.70 -5.13
C ALA A 43 -1.43 -0.26 -3.98
N ARG A 44 -1.67 0.16 -2.71
CA ARG A 44 -1.45 -0.70 -1.54
C ARG A 44 -2.40 -1.90 -1.50
N GLU A 45 -3.66 -1.71 -1.87
CA GLU A 45 -4.64 -2.80 -1.94
C GLU A 45 -4.23 -3.86 -2.98
N GLU A 46 -3.80 -3.45 -4.17
CA GLU A 46 -3.34 -4.37 -5.21
C GLU A 46 -2.09 -5.15 -4.76
N LEU A 47 -1.15 -4.50 -4.09
CA LEU A 47 0.01 -5.20 -3.50
C LEU A 47 -0.40 -6.19 -2.41
N LYS A 48 -1.43 -5.88 -1.60
CA LYS A 48 -1.97 -6.80 -0.60
C LYS A 48 -2.58 -8.04 -1.25
N LYS A 49 -3.32 -7.89 -2.36
CA LYS A 49 -3.86 -9.03 -3.12
C LYS A 49 -2.77 -9.96 -3.62
N LYS A 50 -1.67 -9.40 -4.13
CA LYS A 50 -0.50 -10.19 -4.55
C LYS A 50 0.08 -11.00 -3.39
N LYS A 51 0.22 -10.38 -2.21
CA LYS A 51 0.70 -11.07 -0.99
C LYS A 51 -0.24 -12.20 -0.54
N ILE A 52 -1.55 -12.00 -0.64
CA ILE A 52 -2.54 -13.06 -0.34
C ILE A 52 -2.33 -14.24 -1.30
N LYS A 53 -2.22 -13.96 -2.60
CA LYS A 53 -1.99 -15.00 -3.61
C LYS A 53 -0.73 -15.81 -3.33
N GLU A 54 0.38 -15.14 -3.00
CA GLU A 54 1.63 -15.82 -2.62
C GLU A 54 1.45 -16.73 -1.40
N LEU A 55 0.75 -16.27 -0.36
CA LEU A 55 0.45 -17.07 0.83
C LEU A 55 -0.46 -18.27 0.50
N THR A 56 -1.47 -18.08 -0.36
CA THR A 56 -2.35 -19.16 -0.82
C THR A 56 -1.58 -20.20 -1.62
N GLU A 57 -0.71 -19.79 -2.54
CA GLU A 57 0.14 -20.71 -3.32
C GLU A 57 1.14 -21.45 -2.44
N ARG A 58 1.66 -20.79 -1.41
CA ARG A 58 2.53 -21.42 -0.42
C ARG A 58 1.76 -22.48 0.38
N TRP A 59 0.57 -22.13 0.86
CA TRP A 59 -0.31 -23.05 1.59
C TRP A 59 -0.70 -24.27 0.75
N LEU A 60 -1.05 -24.08 -0.53
CA LEU A 60 -1.39 -25.18 -1.43
C LEU A 60 -0.23 -26.14 -1.68
N ARG A 61 1.02 -25.64 -1.62
CA ARG A 61 2.24 -26.46 -1.79
C ARG A 61 2.66 -27.16 -0.50
N GLU A 62 2.65 -26.43 0.60
CA GLU A 62 3.23 -26.88 1.88
C GLU A 62 2.19 -27.58 2.79
N GLY A 63 0.90 -27.32 2.59
CA GLY A 63 -0.18 -27.83 3.43
C GLY A 63 -0.20 -27.22 4.84
N LEU A 64 -0.97 -27.82 5.74
CA LEU A 64 -0.96 -27.48 7.16
C LEU A 64 0.37 -27.91 7.80
N PRO A 65 1.04 -27.05 8.58
CA PRO A 65 2.16 -27.47 9.41
C PRO A 65 1.73 -28.64 10.30
N SER A 66 2.58 -29.66 10.44
CA SER A 66 2.27 -30.84 11.26
C SER A 66 2.24 -30.52 12.76
N ASN A 67 2.93 -29.46 13.20
CA ASN A 67 3.05 -29.06 14.60
C ASN A 67 2.30 -27.75 14.83
N LEU A 68 0.97 -27.80 14.82
CA LEU A 68 0.15 -26.65 15.16
C LEU A 68 0.00 -26.55 16.68
N PRO A 69 0.19 -25.36 17.27
CA PRO A 69 -0.08 -25.16 18.69
C PRO A 69 -1.57 -25.35 18.97
N THR A 70 -1.88 -25.89 20.14
CA THR A 70 -3.24 -25.94 20.64
C THR A 70 -3.69 -24.56 21.11
N SER A 71 -4.99 -24.38 21.29
CA SER A 71 -5.54 -23.15 21.87
C SER A 71 -4.93 -22.83 23.24
N GLU A 72 -4.63 -23.85 24.05
CA GLU A 72 -3.98 -23.67 25.37
C GLU A 72 -2.54 -23.21 25.25
N ASP A 73 -1.77 -23.71 24.28
CA ASP A 73 -0.38 -23.28 24.05
C ASP A 73 -0.32 -21.78 23.73
N LEU A 74 -1.28 -21.31 22.91
CA LEU A 74 -1.40 -19.90 22.54
C LEU A 74 -1.84 -19.00 23.70
N LEU A 75 -2.70 -19.51 24.58
CA LEU A 75 -3.17 -18.76 25.76
C LEU A 75 -2.05 -18.60 26.79
N ARG A 76 -1.22 -19.63 26.99
CA ARG A 76 -0.02 -19.56 27.84
C ARG A 76 1.01 -18.58 27.30
N GLU A 77 1.29 -18.61 25.99
CA GLU A 77 2.22 -17.65 25.36
C GLU A 77 1.79 -16.18 25.58
N ARG A 78 0.49 -15.92 25.63
CA ARG A 78 -0.07 -14.58 25.84
C ARG A 78 -0.24 -14.21 27.32
N GLY A 79 0.12 -15.09 28.25
CA GLY A 79 -0.01 -14.87 29.69
C GLY A 79 -1.45 -14.82 30.20
N LEU A 80 -2.37 -15.48 29.48
CA LEU A 80 -3.80 -15.50 29.79
C LEU A 80 -4.23 -16.78 30.54
N CYS A 81 -3.31 -17.73 30.75
CA CYS A 81 -3.47 -18.98 31.48
C CYS A 81 -2.18 -19.32 32.24
#